data_AF-A0A7J3D6L2-F1
#
_entry.id   AF-A0A7J3D6L2-F1
#
_cell.length_a   1.000
_cell.length_b   1.000
_cell.length_c   1.000
_cell.angle_alpha   90.00
_cell.angle_beta   90.00
_cell.angle_gamma   90.00
#
_symmetry.space_group_name_H-M   'P 1'
#
loop_
_entity.id
_entity.type
_entity.pdbx_description
1 polymer ?
#
loop_
_entity_poly.entity_id
_entity_poly.type
_entity_poly.pdbx_seq_one_letter_code
_entity_poly.pdbx_strand_id
1 'polypeptide(L)' 'KVLYVRRRVRQCPSCGSAKFRRASAGIWSCKKCGYTMAGGAYEP' A
#
# COMPACT_ATOMS: atom_id res chain seq x y z
N LYS A 1 -11.53 -17.17 19.81
CA LYS A 1 -12.03 -16.68 18.49
C LYS A 1 -10.84 -16.14 17.71
N VAL A 2 -10.33 -16.90 16.73
CA VAL A 2 -9.24 -16.43 15.86
C VAL A 2 -9.83 -15.40 14.90
N LEU A 3 -9.48 -14.13 15.06
CA LEU A 3 -9.94 -13.04 14.19
C LEU A 3 -9.18 -13.13 12.87
N TYR A 4 -9.88 -13.52 11.80
CA TYR A 4 -9.35 -13.50 10.43
C TYR A 4 -9.03 -12.05 10.04
N VAL A 5 -7.76 -11.66 10.15
CA VAL A 5 -7.31 -10.32 9.71
C VAL A 5 -7.47 -10.26 8.20
N ARG A 6 -8.59 -9.67 7.77
CA ARG A 6 -8.86 -9.37 6.37
C ARG A 6 -7.73 -8.49 5.87
N ARG A 7 -6.89 -9.01 4.96
CA ARG A 7 -5.93 -8.20 4.20
C ARG A 7 -6.73 -7.11 3.49
N ARG A 8 -6.81 -5.92 4.08
CA ARG A 8 -7.47 -4.78 3.45
C ARG A 8 -6.63 -4.40 2.24
N VAL A 9 -7.24 -4.47 1.06
CA VAL A 9 -6.68 -3.88 -0.15
C VAL A 9 -6.51 -2.40 0.14
N ARG A 10 -5.26 -1.94 0.20
CA ARG A 10 -4.95 -0.52 0.39
C ARG A 10 -5.31 0.18 -0.91
N GLN A 11 -6.07 1.27 -0.81
CA GLN A 11 -6.27 2.16 -1.95
C GLN A 11 -5.05 3.08 -2.07
N CYS A 12 -4.71 3.46 -3.30
CA CYS A 12 -3.65 4.42 -3.55
C CYS A 12 -4.04 5.80 -3.00
N PRO A 13 -3.21 6.46 -2.18
CA PRO A 13 -3.53 7.78 -1.64
C PRO A 13 -3.56 8.89 -2.72
N SER A 14 -2.84 8.71 -3.83
CA SER A 14 -2.79 9.69 -4.92
C SER A 14 -3.96 9.61 -5.90
N CYS A 15 -4.50 8.42 -6.18
CA CYS A 15 -5.53 8.22 -7.21
C CYS A 15 -6.74 7.37 -6.80
N GLY A 16 -6.81 6.94 -5.54
CA GLY A 16 -7.87 6.08 -5.01
C GLY A 16 -7.90 4.66 -5.57
N SER A 17 -6.97 4.29 -6.46
CA SER A 17 -7.03 2.98 -7.12
C SER A 17 -6.75 1.83 -6.16
N ALA A 18 -7.49 0.72 -6.30
CA ALA A 18 -7.25 -0.53 -5.57
C ALA A 18 -6.00 -1.30 -6.05
N LYS A 19 -5.25 -0.74 -7.02
CA LYS A 19 -4.03 -1.33 -7.59
C LYS A 19 -2.76 -0.92 -6.81
N PHE A 20 -2.91 -0.49 -5.56
CA PHE A 20 -1.79 -0.16 -4.70
C PHE A 20 -1.27 -1.45 -4.04
N ARG A 21 -0.09 -1.89 -4.47
CA ARG A 21 0.51 -3.16 -4.04
C ARG A 21 1.87 -2.91 -3.43
N ARG A 22 2.26 -3.77 -2.49
CA ARG A 22 3.58 -3.72 -1.87
C ARG A 22 4.63 -4.16 -2.90
N ALA A 23 5.58 -3.29 -3.20
CA ALA A 23 6.72 -3.58 -4.07
C ALA A 23 7.84 -4.28 -3.29
N SER A 24 8.17 -3.76 -2.10
CA SER A 24 9.22 -4.30 -1.22
C SER A 24 8.86 -4.11 0.25
N ALA A 25 9.68 -4.64 1.17
CA ALA A 25 9.51 -4.42 2.60
C ALA A 25 9.47 -2.91 2.91
N GLY A 26 8.27 -2.42 3.23
CA GLY A 26 8.04 -1.01 3.48
C GLY A 26 8.01 -0.13 2.23
N ILE A 27 7.90 -0.67 1.02
CA ILE A 27 7.68 0.12 -0.20
C ILE A 27 6.38 -0.34 -0.87
N TRP A 28 5.50 0.61 -1.14
CA TRP A 28 4.23 0.43 -1.80
C TRP A 28 4.24 1.18 -3.12
N SER A 29 3.71 0.59 -4.19
CA SER A 29 3.64 1.22 -5.50
C SER A 29 2.25 1.09 -6.09
N CYS A 30 1.79 2.15 -6.75
CA CYS A 30 0.58 2.17 -7.53
C CYS A 30 0.91 1.93 -9.00
N LYS A 31 0.48 0.80 -9.57
CA LYS A 31 0.68 0.54 -11.00
C LYS A 31 -0.16 1.44 -11.93
N LYS A 32 -1.15 2.17 -11.41
CA LYS A 32 -2.02 3.04 -12.22
C LYS A 32 -1.42 4.44 -12.42
N CYS A 33 -0.92 5.07 -11.36
CA CYS A 33 -0.38 6.43 -11.41
C CYS A 33 1.13 6.51 -11.20
N GLY A 34 1.81 5.38 -10.94
CA GLY A 34 3.25 5.36 -10.64
C GLY A 34 3.61 5.81 -9.22
N TYR A 35 2.64 6.18 -8.39
CA TYR A 35 2.89 6.66 -7.03
C TYR A 35 3.54 5.57 -6.15
N THR A 36 4.72 5.87 -5.62
CA THR A 36 5.45 5.01 -4.67
C THR A 36 5.50 5.64 -3.29
N MET A 37 5.22 4.85 -2.26
CA MET A 37 5.27 5.24 -0.85
C MET A 37 6.19 4.29 -0.09
N ALA A 38 7.17 4.83 0.61
CA ALA A 38 7.96 4.06 1.57
C ALA A 38 7.23 4.05 2.92
N GLY A 39 6.47 3.00 3.23
CA GLY A 39 5.95 2.75 4.57
C GLY A 39 7.02 2.20 5.51
N GLY A 40 7.69 3.09 6.24
CA GLY A 40 8.30 2.77 7.54
C GLY A 40 9.84 2.69 7.63
N ALA A 41 10.61 3.30 6.72
CA ALA A 41 12.05 3.52 6.97
C ALA A 41 12.33 4.96 7.45
N TYR A 42 11.56 5.92 6.95
CA TYR A 42 11.58 7.30 7.39
C TYR A 42 10.12 7.75 7.41
N GLU A 43 9.54 7.81 8.60
CA GLU A 43 8.42 8.71 8.84
C GLU A 43 8.88 10.12 8.43
N PRO A 44 8.11 10.88 7.63
CA PRO A 44 8.42 12.29 7.42
C PRO A 44 8.28 13.10 8.71
#